data_AF-A0A5Q4BJ87-F1
#
_entry.id   AF-A0A5Q4BJ87-F1
#
_cell.length_a   1.000
_cell.length_b   1.000
_cell.length_c   1.000
_cell.angle_alpha   90.00
_cell.angle_beta   90.00
_cell.angle_gamma   90.00
#
_symmetry.space_group_name_H-M   'P 1'
#
loop_
_entity.id
_entity.type
_entity.pdbx_description
1 polymer ?
#
loop_
_entity_poly.entity_id
_entity_poly.type
_entity_poly.pdbx_seq_one_letter_code
_entity_poly.pdbx_strand_id
1 'polypeptide(L)'
;MDPAAQAAAGATEEAGRQSTIETWTLYGIGVVVTILRTYARANAVGFRDFRADEYLVWVAILFYTVQSILAYSVGSVAHGLANSGMPDEKRASLSPNDTEYELRIIGSKIQVAGWATYSALIWLLKLAMLVFYLRLTQGLGRRYRIRIWIGFGLVLSIFLGSICAIFLACIPFHKYWQISPDPGNSCQAAVSLPIVWTSFAANVSTDIYLILIPIPLLWESTLRVAKKVASTIVLGAGIFVLVCATLKSVFVLVDPVDGAELAGKWGTRETFVAVVTTNLPMIFPLVRTWMKSLWPGILHLSKNSKKAYKTSTGPRTI
;
A
#
# COMPACT_ATOMS: atom_id res chain seq x y z
N MET A 1 43.91 -1.81 -2.06
CA MET A 1 42.50 -1.91 -2.46
C MET A 1 42.30 -0.97 -3.64
N ASP A 2 41.64 -1.44 -4.69
CA ASP A 2 41.33 -0.66 -5.89
C ASP A 2 40.34 0.49 -5.52
N PRO A 3 40.63 1.75 -5.90
CA PRO A 3 39.72 2.88 -5.69
C PRO A 3 38.30 2.63 -6.23
N ALA A 4 38.17 1.87 -7.32
CA ALA A 4 36.87 1.51 -7.88
C ALA A 4 36.07 0.57 -6.95
N ALA A 5 36.75 -0.37 -6.29
CA ALA A 5 36.12 -1.27 -5.33
C ALA A 5 35.66 -0.55 -4.06
N GLN A 6 36.42 0.45 -3.60
CA GLN A 6 36.01 1.30 -2.47
C GLN A 6 34.84 2.21 -2.84
N ALA A 7 34.84 2.80 -4.03
CA ALA A 7 33.73 3.61 -4.52
C ALA A 7 32.44 2.77 -4.67
N ALA A 8 32.54 1.56 -5.19
CA ALA A 8 31.41 0.63 -5.31
C ALA A 8 30.85 0.23 -3.94
N ALA A 9 31.72 -0.13 -2.98
CA ALA A 9 31.30 -0.46 -1.62
C ALA A 9 30.58 0.71 -0.92
N GLY A 10 31.10 1.94 -1.06
CA GLY A 10 30.47 3.14 -0.54
C GLY A 10 29.09 3.40 -1.15
N ALA A 11 28.95 3.22 -2.47
CA ALA A 11 27.67 3.38 -3.15
C ALA A 11 26.60 2.37 -2.68
N THR A 12 26.99 1.11 -2.44
CA THR A 12 26.08 0.08 -1.91
C THR A 12 25.62 0.41 -0.49
N GLU A 13 26.53 0.88 0.37
CA GLU A 13 26.19 1.29 1.73
C GLU A 13 25.24 2.50 1.74
N GLU A 14 25.50 3.49 0.89
CA GLU A 14 24.62 4.65 0.72
C GLU A 14 23.22 4.26 0.23
N ALA A 15 23.13 3.36 -0.75
CA ALA A 15 21.85 2.85 -1.26
C ALA A 15 21.05 2.12 -0.16
N GLY A 16 21.72 1.27 0.64
CA GLY A 16 21.10 0.59 1.78
C GLY A 16 20.60 1.57 2.85
N ARG A 17 21.37 2.62 3.14
CA ARG A 17 20.97 3.69 4.06
C ARG A 17 19.76 4.46 3.55
N GLN A 18 19.73 4.83 2.28
CA GLN A 18 18.58 5.52 1.67
C GLN A 18 17.31 4.67 1.74
N SER A 19 17.40 3.38 1.40
CA SER A 19 16.25 2.45 1.48
C SER A 19 15.72 2.31 2.91
N THR A 20 16.62 2.28 3.90
CA THR A 20 16.26 2.24 5.33
C THR A 20 15.54 3.51 5.77
N ILE A 21 16.08 4.68 5.42
CA ILE A 21 15.46 5.98 5.74
C ILE A 21 14.07 6.07 5.11
N GLU A 22 13.94 5.71 3.83
CA GLU A 22 12.65 5.70 3.13
C GLU A 22 11.64 4.81 3.85
N THR A 23 12.00 3.56 4.14
CA THR A 23 11.10 2.58 4.77
C THR A 23 10.56 3.07 6.12
N TRP A 24 11.44 3.55 7.01
CA TRP A 24 11.03 4.02 8.33
C TRP A 24 10.29 5.36 8.29
N THR A 25 10.63 6.24 7.34
CA THR A 25 9.91 7.51 7.15
C THR A 25 8.48 7.24 6.68
N LEU A 26 8.29 6.40 5.66
CA LEU A 26 6.98 6.03 5.15
C LEU A 26 6.15 5.31 6.23
N TYR A 27 6.76 4.38 6.96
CA TYR A 27 6.12 3.69 8.09
C TYR A 27 5.64 4.69 9.15
N GLY A 28 6.52 5.58 9.62
CA GLY A 28 6.18 6.58 10.63
C GLY A 28 5.02 7.48 10.20
N ILE A 29 5.05 7.96 8.95
CA ILE A 29 3.94 8.75 8.39
C ILE A 29 2.64 7.93 8.35
N GLY A 30 2.68 6.67 7.88
CA GLY A 30 1.51 5.80 7.81
C GLY A 30 0.87 5.54 9.18
N VAL A 31 1.68 5.32 10.22
CA VAL A 31 1.22 5.15 11.60
C VAL A 31 0.61 6.45 12.12
N VAL A 32 1.27 7.59 11.93
CA VAL A 32 0.74 8.91 12.35
C VAL A 32 -0.61 9.20 11.69
N VAL A 33 -0.74 8.93 10.38
CA VAL A 33 -2.00 9.08 9.65
C VAL A 33 -3.09 8.18 10.24
N THR A 34 -2.76 6.95 10.64
CA THR A 34 -3.71 6.02 11.27
C THR A 34 -4.12 6.46 12.68
N ILE A 35 -3.18 7.00 13.47
CA ILE A 35 -3.48 7.61 14.77
C ILE A 35 -4.43 8.80 14.57
N LEU A 36 -4.14 9.67 13.60
CA LEU A 36 -4.97 10.82 13.28
C LEU A 36 -6.38 10.40 12.82
N ARG A 37 -6.51 9.32 12.04
CA ARG A 37 -7.80 8.70 11.73
C ARG A 37 -8.51 8.33 13.03
N THR A 38 -7.87 7.57 13.90
CA THR A 38 -8.50 7.05 15.12
C THR A 38 -8.97 8.20 16.01
N TYR A 39 -8.15 9.25 16.15
CA TYR A 39 -8.53 10.47 16.85
C TYR A 39 -9.73 11.19 16.21
N ALA A 40 -9.71 11.38 14.88
CA ALA A 40 -10.82 12.01 14.16
C ALA A 40 -12.13 11.23 14.33
N ARG A 41 -12.06 9.90 14.35
CA ARG A 41 -13.20 9.01 14.56
C ARG A 41 -13.70 9.07 15.99
N ALA A 42 -12.80 8.99 16.97
CA ALA A 42 -13.14 9.14 18.39
C ALA A 42 -13.84 10.47 18.67
N ASN A 43 -13.35 11.58 18.10
CA ASN A 43 -13.98 12.88 18.26
C ASN A 43 -15.36 12.99 17.56
N ALA A 44 -15.55 12.27 16.45
CA ALA A 44 -16.79 12.37 15.67
C ALA A 44 -17.93 11.48 16.19
N VAL A 45 -17.63 10.30 16.75
CA VAL A 45 -18.65 9.33 17.20
C VAL A 45 -18.42 8.78 18.61
N GLY A 46 -17.31 9.09 19.27
CA GLY A 46 -16.93 8.48 20.54
C GLY A 46 -16.25 7.10 20.39
N PHE A 47 -15.56 6.67 21.44
CA PHE A 47 -14.82 5.39 21.45
C PHE A 47 -15.72 4.14 21.53
N ARG A 48 -16.99 4.30 21.96
CA ARG A 48 -17.93 3.18 22.11
C ARG A 48 -18.59 2.73 20.80
N ASP A 49 -18.59 3.59 19.78
CA ASP A 49 -19.25 3.35 18.49
C ASP A 49 -18.26 3.05 17.35
N PHE A 50 -17.11 2.45 17.69
CA PHE A 50 -16.15 1.97 16.70
C PHE A 50 -16.74 0.79 15.93
N ARG A 51 -16.58 0.82 14.61
CA ARG A 51 -17.04 -0.21 13.70
C ARG A 51 -15.86 -1.11 13.32
N ALA A 52 -16.15 -2.16 12.56
CA ALA A 52 -15.16 -3.14 12.13
C ALA A 52 -13.97 -2.51 11.37
N ASP A 53 -14.17 -1.41 10.62
CA ASP A 53 -13.08 -0.77 9.88
C ASP A 53 -12.01 -0.16 10.80
N GLU A 54 -12.39 0.35 11.97
CA GLU A 54 -11.42 0.86 12.94
C GLU A 54 -10.50 -0.26 13.46
N TYR A 55 -11.01 -1.46 13.72
CA TYR A 55 -10.19 -2.60 14.14
C TYR A 55 -9.32 -3.16 13.00
N LEU A 56 -9.90 -3.30 11.80
CA LEU A 56 -9.18 -3.83 10.64
C LEU A 56 -7.96 -3.00 10.27
N VAL A 57 -8.04 -1.67 10.38
CA VAL A 57 -6.91 -0.78 10.09
C VAL A 57 -5.78 -0.95 11.13
N TRP A 58 -6.09 -1.18 12.40
CA TRP A 58 -5.04 -1.46 13.39
C TRP A 58 -4.41 -2.83 13.22
N VAL A 59 -5.18 -3.86 12.85
CA VAL A 59 -4.62 -5.15 12.44
C VAL A 59 -3.73 -4.99 11.21
N ALA A 60 -4.14 -4.16 10.23
CA ALA A 60 -3.30 -3.82 9.09
C ALA A 60 -1.99 -3.14 9.53
N ILE A 61 -2.01 -2.22 10.50
CA ILE A 61 -0.77 -1.62 11.03
C ILE A 61 0.17 -2.65 11.68
N LEU A 62 -0.35 -3.71 12.31
CA LEU A 62 0.50 -4.81 12.80
C LEU A 62 1.24 -5.47 11.64
N PHE A 63 0.53 -5.84 10.56
CA PHE A 63 1.18 -6.42 9.37
C PHE A 63 2.11 -5.43 8.67
N TYR A 64 1.77 -4.14 8.64
CA TYR A 64 2.64 -3.10 8.08
C TYR A 64 3.94 -2.97 8.87
N THR A 65 3.87 -3.07 10.21
CA THR A 65 5.05 -3.08 11.09
C THR A 65 5.93 -4.29 10.80
N VAL A 66 5.33 -5.49 10.72
CA VAL A 66 6.07 -6.72 10.39
C VAL A 66 6.71 -6.61 9.01
N GLN A 67 5.99 -6.11 8.01
CA GLN A 67 6.52 -5.91 6.66
C GLN A 67 7.69 -4.91 6.64
N SER A 68 7.59 -3.78 7.34
CA SER A 68 8.70 -2.81 7.44
C SER A 68 9.93 -3.40 8.13
N ILE A 69 9.74 -4.23 9.16
CA ILE A 69 10.84 -4.94 9.82
C ILE A 69 11.48 -5.95 8.87
N LEU A 70 10.69 -6.73 8.12
CA LEU A 70 11.19 -7.70 7.15
C LEU A 70 11.94 -7.00 6.01
N ALA A 71 11.41 -5.89 5.48
CA ALA A 71 12.08 -5.08 4.46
C ALA A 71 13.43 -4.53 4.95
N TYR A 72 13.48 -4.02 6.18
CA TYR A 72 14.75 -3.64 6.82
C TYR A 72 15.71 -4.83 6.95
N SER A 73 15.19 -5.98 7.38
CA SER A 73 15.99 -7.20 7.62
C SER A 73 16.60 -7.78 6.35
N VAL A 74 16.00 -7.57 5.17
CA VAL A 74 16.62 -7.95 3.89
C VAL A 74 17.98 -7.27 3.73
N GLY A 75 18.07 -5.96 3.99
CA GLY A 75 19.32 -5.22 3.87
C GLY A 75 20.25 -5.40 5.06
N SER A 76 19.72 -5.35 6.29
CA SER A 76 20.55 -5.32 7.50
C SER A 76 21.02 -6.70 7.98
N VAL A 77 20.23 -7.74 7.74
CA VAL A 77 20.55 -9.11 8.18
C VAL A 77 21.02 -9.97 7.03
N ALA A 78 20.32 -9.93 5.89
CA ALA A 78 20.67 -10.76 4.73
C ALA A 78 21.60 -10.08 3.72
N HIS A 79 21.97 -8.80 3.93
CA HIS A 79 22.80 -8.02 2.99
C HIS A 79 22.27 -7.99 1.54
N GLY A 80 20.94 -8.06 1.37
CA GLY A 80 20.27 -8.14 0.07
C GLY A 80 20.38 -9.51 -0.61
N LEU A 81 21.01 -10.49 0.03
CA LEU A 81 21.25 -11.81 -0.54
C LEU A 81 20.00 -12.70 -0.41
N ALA A 82 19.72 -13.49 -1.45
CA ALA A 82 18.69 -14.52 -1.45
C ALA A 82 19.14 -15.69 -2.37
N ASN A 83 18.30 -16.71 -2.53
CA ASN A 83 18.54 -17.81 -3.48
C ASN A 83 18.32 -17.44 -4.97
N SER A 84 18.10 -16.17 -5.29
CA SER A 84 17.95 -15.63 -6.65
C SER A 84 19.19 -14.84 -7.09
N GLY A 85 19.28 -14.51 -8.39
CA GLY A 85 20.33 -13.62 -8.92
C GLY A 85 21.75 -14.18 -8.83
N MET A 86 21.90 -15.51 -8.87
CA MET A 86 23.19 -16.18 -8.81
C MET A 86 23.39 -17.09 -10.04
N PRO A 87 24.52 -16.97 -10.77
CA PRO A 87 24.92 -17.92 -11.82
C PRO A 87 25.18 -19.32 -11.25
N ASP A 88 24.93 -20.35 -12.05
CA ASP A 88 25.08 -21.75 -11.63
C ASP A 88 26.51 -22.09 -11.20
N GLU A 89 27.52 -21.47 -11.82
CA GLU A 89 28.93 -21.63 -11.43
C GLU A 89 29.20 -21.11 -10.01
N LYS A 90 28.60 -19.97 -9.64
CA LYS A 90 28.72 -19.43 -8.29
C LYS A 90 27.95 -20.29 -7.28
N ARG A 91 26.81 -20.88 -7.67
CA ARG A 91 26.05 -21.82 -6.81
C ARG A 91 26.84 -23.09 -6.52
N ALA A 92 27.52 -23.62 -7.54
CA ALA A 92 28.29 -24.86 -7.43
C ALA A 92 29.58 -24.68 -6.62
N SER A 93 30.19 -23.49 -6.66
CA SER A 93 31.42 -23.17 -5.94
C SER A 93 31.19 -22.71 -4.49
N LEU A 94 29.98 -22.29 -4.14
CA LEU A 94 29.66 -21.83 -2.79
C LEU A 94 29.55 -23.01 -1.81
N SER A 95 30.42 -23.02 -0.81
CA SER A 95 30.42 -24.03 0.25
C SER A 95 29.22 -23.86 1.18
N PRO A 96 28.56 -24.95 1.63
CA PRO A 96 27.51 -24.88 2.66
C PRO A 96 27.97 -24.29 4.00
N ASN A 97 29.27 -24.32 4.29
CA ASN A 97 29.83 -23.75 5.53
C ASN A 97 30.19 -22.26 5.38
N ASP A 98 29.98 -21.66 4.20
CA ASP A 98 30.26 -20.25 3.97
C ASP A 98 29.18 -19.36 4.62
N THR A 99 29.59 -18.21 5.14
CA THR A 99 28.69 -17.21 5.69
C THR A 99 27.72 -16.70 4.61
N GLU A 100 28.17 -16.55 3.36
CA GLU A 100 27.28 -16.15 2.25
C GLU A 100 26.14 -17.16 2.03
N TYR A 101 26.40 -18.46 2.25
CA TYR A 101 25.39 -19.52 2.08
C TYR A 101 24.25 -19.36 3.10
N GLU A 102 24.59 -19.17 4.37
CA GLU A 102 23.62 -18.95 5.45
C GLU A 102 22.83 -17.65 5.28
N LEU A 103 23.50 -16.56 4.89
CA LEU A 103 22.84 -15.27 4.63
C LEU A 103 21.78 -15.39 3.52
N ARG A 104 22.05 -16.18 2.47
CA ARG A 104 21.10 -16.43 1.39
C ARG A 104 19.90 -17.26 1.82
N ILE A 105 20.10 -18.25 2.71
CA ILE A 105 19.00 -19.00 3.31
C ILE A 105 18.09 -18.06 4.12
N ILE A 106 18.69 -17.21 4.95
CA ILE A 106 17.96 -16.24 5.76
C ILE A 106 17.18 -15.27 4.87
N GLY A 107 17.83 -14.69 3.87
CA GLY A 107 17.18 -13.78 2.93
C GLY A 107 16.02 -14.42 2.18
N SER A 108 16.18 -15.65 1.69
CA SER A 108 15.07 -16.39 1.06
C SER A 108 13.87 -16.59 1.99
N LYS A 109 14.10 -16.91 3.27
CA LYS A 109 13.02 -17.03 4.27
C LYS A 109 12.33 -15.68 4.52
N ILE A 110 13.11 -14.60 4.61
CA ILE A 110 12.58 -13.24 4.76
C ILE A 110 11.71 -12.87 3.56
N GLN A 111 12.10 -13.23 2.33
CA GLN A 111 11.31 -12.93 1.13
C GLN A 111 9.96 -13.65 1.10
N VAL A 112 9.92 -14.93 1.48
CA VAL A 112 8.63 -15.67 1.58
C VAL A 112 7.73 -15.04 2.65
N ALA A 113 8.28 -14.71 3.82
CA ALA A 113 7.55 -14.00 4.86
C ALA A 113 7.08 -12.60 4.41
N GLY A 114 7.91 -11.91 3.64
CA GLY A 114 7.63 -10.60 3.05
C GLY A 114 6.41 -10.64 2.15
N TRP A 115 6.35 -11.61 1.23
CA TRP A 115 5.18 -11.80 0.35
C TRP A 115 3.89 -12.09 1.13
N ALA A 116 3.96 -12.97 2.14
CA ALA A 116 2.79 -13.34 2.95
C ALA A 116 2.26 -12.14 3.76
N THR A 117 3.17 -11.38 4.40
CA THR A 117 2.82 -10.21 5.23
C THR A 117 2.34 -9.02 4.39
N TYR A 118 2.99 -8.75 3.26
CA TYR A 118 2.53 -7.79 2.26
C TYR A 118 1.12 -8.13 1.77
N SER A 119 0.88 -9.39 1.41
CA SER A 119 -0.43 -9.85 0.96
C SER A 119 -1.46 -9.57 2.05
N ALA A 120 -1.26 -10.08 3.27
CA ALA A 120 -2.18 -9.87 4.39
C ALA A 120 -2.49 -8.38 4.63
N LEU A 121 -1.48 -7.50 4.59
CA LEU A 121 -1.66 -6.06 4.72
C LEU A 121 -2.60 -5.50 3.65
N ILE A 122 -2.30 -5.72 2.37
CA ILE A 122 -3.07 -5.17 1.25
C ILE A 122 -4.53 -5.64 1.31
N TRP A 123 -4.76 -6.93 1.57
CA TRP A 123 -6.11 -7.49 1.64
C TRP A 123 -6.90 -6.96 2.84
N LEU A 124 -6.28 -6.77 4.00
CA LEU A 124 -6.92 -6.13 5.16
C LEU A 124 -7.33 -4.69 4.87
N LEU A 125 -6.49 -3.92 4.18
CA LEU A 125 -6.81 -2.55 3.77
C LEU A 125 -7.99 -2.52 2.77
N LYS A 126 -8.03 -3.46 1.82
CA LYS A 126 -9.16 -3.63 0.89
C LYS A 126 -10.46 -3.97 1.61
N LEU A 127 -10.42 -4.84 2.63
CA LEU A 127 -11.56 -5.13 3.49
C LEU A 127 -12.02 -3.88 4.26
N ALA A 128 -11.10 -3.12 4.84
CA ALA A 128 -11.41 -1.88 5.53
C ALA A 128 -12.08 -0.85 4.59
N MET A 129 -11.62 -0.77 3.33
CA MET A 129 -12.23 0.06 2.29
C MET A 129 -13.65 -0.37 1.92
N LEU A 130 -13.91 -1.68 1.83
CA LEU A 130 -15.26 -2.20 1.59
C LEU A 130 -16.22 -1.89 2.76
N VAL A 131 -15.75 -2.00 4.01
CA VAL A 131 -16.54 -1.58 5.18
C VAL A 131 -16.82 -0.07 5.14
N PHE A 132 -15.84 0.74 4.75
CA PHE A 132 -16.03 2.17 4.53
C PHE A 132 -17.09 2.44 3.44
N TYR A 133 -17.07 1.71 2.32
CA TYR A 133 -18.09 1.84 1.28
C TYR A 133 -19.47 1.43 1.75
N LEU A 134 -19.60 0.36 2.56
CA LEU A 134 -20.87 0.00 3.17
C LEU A 134 -21.44 1.17 3.96
N ARG A 135 -20.58 1.86 4.72
CA ARG A 135 -20.96 3.04 5.49
C ARG A 135 -21.34 4.23 4.63
N LEU A 136 -20.53 4.55 3.62
CA LEU A 136 -20.76 5.69 2.73
C LEU A 136 -22.09 5.55 1.98
N THR A 137 -22.41 4.32 1.57
CA THR A 137 -23.61 3.95 0.82
C THR A 137 -24.82 3.61 1.70
N GLN A 138 -24.73 3.79 3.03
CA GLN A 138 -25.90 3.66 3.91
C GLN A 138 -27.01 4.61 3.46
N GLY A 139 -28.17 4.06 3.13
CA GLY A 139 -29.35 4.80 2.64
C GLY A 139 -29.45 4.98 1.13
N LEU A 140 -28.48 4.52 0.33
CA LEU A 140 -28.47 4.69 -1.15
C LEU A 140 -29.09 3.52 -1.93
N GLY A 141 -29.70 2.55 -1.24
CA GLY A 141 -30.46 1.44 -1.83
C GLY A 141 -29.72 0.10 -1.92
N ARG A 142 -30.46 -0.98 -2.20
CA ARG A 142 -29.98 -2.38 -2.18
C ARG A 142 -28.89 -2.65 -3.23
N ARG A 143 -28.92 -1.96 -4.38
CA ARG A 143 -27.99 -2.17 -5.51
C ARG A 143 -26.53 -1.95 -5.10
N TYR A 144 -26.22 -0.88 -4.37
CA TYR A 144 -24.87 -0.60 -3.88
C TYR A 144 -24.40 -1.62 -2.85
N ARG A 145 -25.29 -2.01 -1.93
CA ARG A 145 -24.99 -3.02 -0.92
C ARG A 145 -24.59 -4.35 -1.57
N ILE A 146 -25.33 -4.82 -2.58
CA ILE A 146 -25.01 -6.07 -3.30
C ILE A 146 -23.60 -6.00 -3.91
N ARG A 147 -23.25 -4.91 -4.61
CA ARG A 147 -21.90 -4.73 -5.19
C ARG A 147 -20.81 -4.82 -4.12
N ILE A 148 -21.01 -4.19 -2.98
CA ILE A 148 -20.01 -4.22 -1.90
C ILE A 148 -19.86 -5.63 -1.30
N TRP A 149 -20.96 -6.38 -1.13
CA TRP A 149 -20.90 -7.79 -0.68
C TRP A 149 -20.23 -8.72 -1.69
N ILE A 150 -20.44 -8.51 -2.99
CA ILE A 150 -19.65 -9.19 -4.04
C ILE A 150 -18.17 -8.86 -3.88
N GLY A 151 -17.84 -7.59 -3.62
CA GLY A 151 -16.49 -7.15 -3.30
C GLY A 151 -15.87 -7.89 -2.12
N PHE A 152 -16.59 -8.11 -1.03
CA PHE A 152 -16.10 -8.90 0.11
C PHE A 152 -15.77 -10.33 -0.30
N GLY A 153 -16.66 -10.99 -1.04
CA GLY A 153 -16.43 -12.35 -1.53
C GLY A 153 -15.20 -12.44 -2.43
N LEU A 154 -15.04 -11.48 -3.35
CA LEU A 154 -13.92 -11.40 -4.28
C LEU A 154 -12.59 -11.13 -3.56
N VAL A 155 -12.56 -10.19 -2.60
CA VAL A 155 -11.36 -9.85 -1.83
C VAL A 155 -10.92 -11.04 -0.96
N LEU A 156 -11.84 -11.72 -0.29
CA LEU A 156 -11.52 -12.89 0.53
C LEU A 156 -11.07 -14.10 -0.29
N SER A 157 -11.72 -14.37 -1.43
CA SER A 157 -11.36 -15.51 -2.27
C SER A 157 -10.00 -15.33 -2.93
N ILE A 158 -9.69 -14.13 -3.44
CA ILE A 158 -8.40 -13.85 -4.06
C ILE A 158 -7.29 -13.74 -3.01
N PHE A 159 -7.57 -13.24 -1.80
CA PHE A 159 -6.63 -13.33 -0.68
C PHE A 159 -6.22 -14.78 -0.41
N LEU A 160 -7.19 -15.67 -0.26
CA LEU A 160 -6.92 -17.09 -0.03
C LEU A 160 -6.12 -17.69 -1.19
N GLY A 161 -6.49 -17.38 -2.44
CA GLY A 161 -5.75 -17.79 -3.63
C GLY A 161 -4.31 -17.28 -3.64
N SER A 162 -4.07 -16.03 -3.21
CA SER A 162 -2.74 -15.42 -3.14
C SER A 162 -1.86 -16.09 -2.08
N ILE A 163 -2.43 -16.40 -0.91
CA ILE A 163 -1.73 -17.14 0.14
C ILE A 163 -1.41 -18.56 -0.34
N CYS A 164 -2.37 -19.26 -0.94
CA CYS A 164 -2.12 -20.56 -1.54
C CYS A 164 -1.01 -20.50 -2.61
N ALA A 165 -0.99 -19.48 -3.47
CA ALA A 165 0.07 -19.31 -4.47
C ALA A 165 1.44 -19.14 -3.82
N ILE A 166 1.55 -18.38 -2.72
CA ILE A 166 2.82 -18.18 -2.01
C ILE A 166 3.34 -19.49 -1.38
N PHE A 167 2.47 -20.30 -0.77
CA PHE A 167 2.89 -21.51 -0.07
C PHE A 167 2.96 -22.76 -0.96
N LEU A 168 2.23 -22.79 -2.08
CA LEU A 168 2.13 -23.96 -2.96
C LEU A 168 2.88 -23.79 -4.29
N ALA A 169 3.42 -22.61 -4.62
CA ALA A 169 4.18 -22.42 -5.87
C ALA A 169 5.49 -23.23 -5.92
N CYS A 170 6.05 -23.59 -4.77
CA CYS A 170 7.26 -24.40 -4.67
C CYS A 170 7.04 -25.63 -3.78
N ILE A 171 7.08 -26.82 -4.40
CA ILE A 171 6.92 -28.10 -3.70
C ILE A 171 8.13 -28.99 -4.07
N PRO A 172 8.87 -29.52 -3.07
CA PRO A 172 8.70 -29.36 -1.63
C PRO A 172 9.10 -27.98 -1.10
N PHE A 173 8.42 -27.51 -0.05
CA PHE A 173 8.53 -26.13 0.47
C PHE A 173 9.95 -25.71 0.88
N HIS A 174 10.80 -26.65 1.33
CA HIS A 174 12.17 -26.34 1.72
C HIS A 174 13.05 -25.85 0.56
N LYS A 175 12.63 -26.07 -0.69
CA LYS A 175 13.33 -25.55 -1.88
C LYS A 175 13.30 -24.03 -1.99
N TYR A 176 12.43 -23.34 -1.25
CA TYR A 176 12.43 -21.88 -1.21
C TYR A 176 13.74 -21.27 -0.71
N TRP A 177 14.51 -22.02 0.08
CA TRP A 177 15.81 -21.61 0.60
C TRP A 177 16.93 -22.59 0.19
N GLN A 178 16.71 -23.37 -0.87
CA GLN A 178 17.77 -24.18 -1.48
C GLN A 178 18.66 -23.28 -2.34
N ILE A 179 19.98 -23.37 -2.13
CA ILE A 179 20.97 -22.57 -2.88
C ILE A 179 21.57 -23.37 -4.04
N SER A 180 21.95 -24.62 -3.80
CA SER A 180 22.56 -25.53 -4.77
C SER A 180 22.01 -26.95 -4.60
N PRO A 181 21.62 -27.66 -5.68
CA PRO A 181 21.52 -27.18 -7.08
C PRO A 181 20.42 -26.10 -7.23
N ASP A 182 20.32 -25.43 -8.40
CA ASP A 182 19.29 -24.41 -8.62
C ASP A 182 17.87 -24.99 -8.41
N PRO A 183 17.05 -24.46 -7.49
CA PRO A 183 15.69 -24.94 -7.27
C PRO A 183 14.70 -24.53 -8.37
N GLY A 184 15.11 -23.67 -9.31
CA GLY A 184 14.29 -23.14 -10.39
C GLY A 184 13.45 -21.91 -9.98
N ASN A 185 12.97 -21.16 -10.96
CA ASN A 185 12.33 -19.84 -10.75
C ASN A 185 11.13 -19.88 -9.79
N SER A 186 10.28 -20.91 -9.87
CA SER A 186 9.10 -21.02 -8.99
C SER A 186 9.45 -21.01 -7.50
N CYS A 187 10.66 -21.49 -7.14
CA CYS A 187 11.19 -21.59 -5.79
C CYS A 187 12.11 -20.42 -5.39
N GLN A 188 12.30 -19.43 -6.25
CA GLN A 188 13.07 -18.23 -5.96
C GLN A 188 12.13 -17.09 -5.57
N ALA A 189 11.74 -17.02 -4.30
CA ALA A 189 10.65 -16.15 -3.83
C ALA A 189 10.81 -14.66 -4.22
N ALA A 190 12.03 -14.15 -4.34
CA ALA A 190 12.29 -12.78 -4.76
C ALA A 190 11.85 -12.48 -6.22
N VAL A 191 11.89 -13.48 -7.11
CA VAL A 191 11.66 -13.32 -8.56
C VAL A 191 10.71 -14.40 -9.14
N SER A 192 9.96 -15.07 -8.27
CA SER A 192 9.10 -16.19 -8.65
C SER A 192 7.95 -15.71 -9.54
N LEU A 193 8.00 -16.09 -10.82
CA LEU A 193 7.00 -15.70 -11.83
C LEU A 193 5.57 -16.07 -11.42
N PRO A 194 5.28 -17.27 -10.87
CA PRO A 194 3.94 -17.61 -10.40
C PRO A 194 3.42 -16.66 -9.31
N ILE A 195 4.25 -16.32 -8.33
CA ILE A 195 3.89 -15.41 -7.23
C ILE A 195 3.65 -13.99 -7.77
N VAL A 196 4.57 -13.50 -8.61
CA VAL A 196 4.53 -12.14 -9.17
C VAL A 196 3.29 -11.96 -10.05
N TRP A 197 3.05 -12.87 -11.00
CA TRP A 197 1.89 -12.78 -11.90
C TRP A 197 0.56 -12.91 -11.15
N THR A 198 0.49 -13.84 -10.20
CA THR A 198 -0.72 -14.03 -9.38
C THR A 198 -0.98 -12.79 -8.54
N SER A 199 0.03 -12.23 -7.86
CA SER A 199 -0.09 -11.01 -7.08
C SER A 199 -0.48 -9.81 -7.95
N PHE A 200 0.12 -9.66 -9.13
CA PHE A 200 -0.18 -8.58 -10.06
C PHE A 200 -1.64 -8.64 -10.52
N ALA A 201 -2.06 -9.78 -11.07
CA ALA A 201 -3.43 -9.96 -11.55
C ALA A 201 -4.46 -9.77 -10.43
N ALA A 202 -4.18 -10.32 -9.24
CA ALA A 202 -5.01 -10.17 -8.06
C ALA A 202 -5.16 -8.71 -7.63
N ASN A 203 -4.05 -7.97 -7.52
CA ASN A 203 -4.10 -6.57 -7.09
C ASN A 203 -4.76 -5.67 -8.11
N VAL A 204 -4.37 -5.75 -9.38
CA VAL A 204 -4.93 -4.91 -10.45
C VAL A 204 -6.43 -5.12 -10.60
N SER A 205 -6.88 -6.38 -10.67
CA SER A 205 -8.30 -6.68 -10.86
C SER A 205 -9.17 -6.20 -9.69
N THR A 206 -8.68 -6.38 -8.45
CA THR A 206 -9.40 -5.94 -7.25
C THR A 206 -9.39 -4.43 -7.09
N ASP A 207 -8.29 -3.74 -7.40
CA ASP A 207 -8.20 -2.29 -7.32
C ASP A 207 -9.15 -1.64 -8.33
N ILE A 208 -9.17 -2.12 -9.57
CA ILE A 208 -10.14 -1.68 -10.59
C ILE A 208 -11.56 -1.87 -10.07
N TYR A 209 -11.88 -3.04 -9.52
CA TYR A 209 -13.22 -3.29 -8.97
C TYR A 209 -13.59 -2.29 -7.87
N LEU A 210 -12.69 -2.04 -6.91
CA LEU A 210 -12.93 -1.12 -5.80
C LEU A 210 -13.07 0.35 -6.25
N ILE A 211 -12.36 0.74 -7.31
CA ILE A 211 -12.47 2.06 -7.97
C ILE A 211 -13.84 2.21 -8.64
N LEU A 212 -14.38 1.14 -9.26
CA LEU A 212 -15.66 1.18 -9.96
C LEU A 212 -16.88 1.31 -9.01
N ILE A 213 -16.78 0.90 -7.75
CA ILE A 213 -17.90 0.96 -6.78
C ILE A 213 -18.45 2.40 -6.60
N PRO A 214 -17.62 3.42 -6.28
CA PRO A 214 -18.10 4.79 -6.05
C PRO A 214 -18.35 5.61 -7.32
N ILE A 215 -17.94 5.18 -8.53
CA ILE A 215 -18.08 5.99 -9.75
C ILE A 215 -19.56 6.33 -10.08
N PRO A 216 -20.50 5.36 -10.10
CA PRO A 216 -21.90 5.67 -10.35
C PRO A 216 -22.50 6.63 -9.31
N LEU A 217 -22.02 6.53 -8.06
CA LEU A 217 -22.43 7.44 -6.98
C LEU A 217 -21.99 8.89 -7.25
N LEU A 218 -20.88 9.10 -7.95
CA LEU A 218 -20.40 10.44 -8.32
C LEU A 218 -21.18 11.06 -9.48
N TRP A 219 -21.66 10.24 -10.43
CA TRP A 219 -22.40 10.71 -11.60
C TRP A 219 -23.89 10.94 -11.33
N GLU A 220 -24.54 10.14 -10.48
CA GLU A 220 -25.99 10.27 -10.23
C GLU A 220 -26.37 11.26 -9.11
N SER A 221 -25.45 12.12 -8.66
CA SER A 221 -25.53 12.66 -7.30
C SER A 221 -26.07 14.10 -7.18
N THR A 222 -27.29 14.20 -6.63
CA THR A 222 -27.78 15.31 -5.79
C THR A 222 -27.20 15.27 -4.35
N LEU A 223 -26.09 14.54 -4.12
CA LEU A 223 -25.52 14.34 -2.79
C LEU A 223 -24.91 15.63 -2.22
N ARG A 224 -24.91 15.70 -0.89
CA ARG A 224 -24.20 16.75 -0.15
C ARG A 224 -22.72 16.76 -0.55
N VAL A 225 -22.19 17.96 -0.84
CA VAL A 225 -20.82 18.21 -1.33
C VAL A 225 -19.74 17.42 -0.56
N ALA A 226 -19.92 17.21 0.75
CA ALA A 226 -18.99 16.43 1.56
C ALA A 226 -18.83 14.97 1.11
N LYS A 227 -19.91 14.29 0.71
CA LYS A 227 -19.84 12.91 0.19
C LYS A 227 -19.15 12.86 -1.16
N LYS A 228 -19.40 13.86 -2.01
CA LYS A 228 -18.78 13.98 -3.34
C LYS A 228 -17.27 14.14 -3.24
N VAL A 229 -16.79 15.03 -2.37
CA VAL A 229 -15.35 15.24 -2.15
C VAL A 229 -14.68 13.99 -1.58
N ALA A 230 -15.29 13.33 -0.59
CA ALA A 230 -14.74 12.08 -0.03
C ALA A 230 -14.60 10.99 -1.10
N SER A 231 -15.63 10.80 -1.94
CA SER A 231 -15.59 9.83 -3.04
C SER A 231 -14.52 10.17 -4.08
N THR A 232 -14.32 11.45 -4.45
CA THR A 232 -13.27 11.86 -5.40
C THR A 232 -11.87 11.60 -4.85
N ILE A 233 -11.63 11.90 -3.57
CA ILE A 233 -10.33 11.64 -2.93
C ILE A 233 -10.02 10.14 -2.95
N VAL A 234 -10.99 9.31 -2.58
CA VAL A 234 -10.84 7.84 -2.60
C VAL A 234 -10.57 7.32 -4.02
N LEU A 235 -11.25 7.87 -5.03
CA LEU A 235 -11.05 7.45 -6.41
C LEU A 235 -9.62 7.77 -6.90
N GLY A 236 -9.16 9.01 -6.69
CA GLY A 236 -7.80 9.41 -7.09
C GLY A 236 -6.72 8.62 -6.36
N ALA A 237 -6.94 8.37 -5.07
CA ALA A 237 -6.11 7.51 -4.24
C ALA A 237 -6.01 6.07 -4.78
N GLY A 238 -7.13 5.45 -5.15
CA GLY A 238 -7.16 4.10 -5.71
C GLY A 238 -6.39 3.99 -7.03
N ILE A 239 -6.51 5.00 -7.89
CA ILE A 239 -5.75 5.06 -9.15
C ILE A 239 -4.23 5.10 -8.88
N PHE A 240 -3.79 5.85 -7.87
CA PHE A 240 -2.37 5.89 -7.52
C PHE A 240 -1.86 4.53 -7.02
N VAL A 241 -2.61 3.85 -6.16
CA VAL A 241 -2.26 2.50 -5.68
C VAL A 241 -2.11 1.53 -6.85
N LEU A 242 -3.03 1.58 -7.82
CA LEU A 242 -2.99 0.78 -9.04
C LEU A 242 -1.70 1.03 -9.86
N VAL A 243 -1.26 2.29 -9.98
CA VAL A 243 0.00 2.63 -10.66
C VAL A 243 1.20 2.03 -9.91
N CYS A 244 1.26 2.16 -8.58
CA CYS A 244 2.34 1.56 -7.79
C CYS A 244 2.40 0.03 -7.93
N ALA A 245 1.25 -0.65 -7.85
CA ALA A 245 1.15 -2.09 -8.02
C ALA A 245 1.64 -2.55 -9.41
N THR A 246 1.35 -1.74 -10.44
CA THR A 246 1.78 -1.99 -11.82
C THR A 246 3.28 -1.83 -11.96
N LEU A 247 3.84 -0.71 -11.48
CA LEU A 247 5.29 -0.46 -11.54
C LEU A 247 6.09 -1.54 -10.82
N LYS A 248 5.67 -1.94 -9.60
CA LYS A 248 6.27 -3.04 -8.84
C LYS A 248 6.42 -4.31 -9.69
N SER A 249 5.35 -4.67 -10.40
CA SER A 249 5.30 -5.93 -11.14
C SER A 249 6.09 -5.86 -12.45
N VAL A 250 6.08 -4.70 -13.13
CA VAL A 250 6.86 -4.47 -14.35
C VAL A 250 8.36 -4.53 -14.06
N PHE A 251 8.84 -3.94 -12.95
CA PHE A 251 10.27 -3.93 -12.65
C PHE A 251 10.84 -5.33 -12.39
N VAL A 252 10.09 -6.23 -11.74
CA VAL A 252 10.52 -7.64 -11.59
C VAL A 252 10.57 -8.39 -12.92
N LEU A 253 9.70 -8.04 -13.86
CA LEU A 253 9.61 -8.74 -15.14
C LEU A 253 10.63 -8.24 -16.18
N VAL A 254 10.99 -6.96 -16.12
CA VAL A 254 11.81 -6.30 -17.14
C VAL A 254 13.28 -6.22 -16.73
N ASP A 255 13.57 -6.12 -15.43
CA ASP A 255 14.93 -5.96 -14.92
C ASP A 255 15.42 -7.25 -14.24
N PRO A 256 16.23 -8.08 -14.94
CA PRO A 256 16.71 -9.34 -14.39
C PRO A 256 17.80 -9.17 -13.33
N VAL A 257 18.39 -7.97 -13.19
CA VAL A 257 19.53 -7.72 -12.28
C VAL A 257 19.04 -7.00 -11.02
N ASP A 258 18.37 -5.86 -11.17
CA ASP A 258 17.95 -5.00 -10.05
C ASP A 258 16.44 -5.08 -9.76
N GLY A 259 15.68 -5.85 -10.55
CA GLY A 259 14.22 -5.87 -10.50
C GLY A 259 13.63 -6.30 -9.16
N ALA A 260 14.26 -7.26 -8.47
CA ALA A 260 13.80 -7.73 -7.16
C ALA A 260 13.91 -6.64 -6.08
N GLU A 261 15.03 -5.90 -6.05
CA GLU A 261 15.23 -4.79 -5.13
C GLU A 261 14.26 -3.64 -5.45
N LEU A 262 14.16 -3.28 -6.74
CA LEU A 262 13.29 -2.21 -7.18
C LEU A 262 11.81 -2.51 -6.90
N ALA A 263 11.37 -3.75 -7.06
CA ALA A 263 10.03 -4.15 -6.67
C ALA A 263 9.83 -4.17 -5.15
N GLY A 264 10.84 -4.50 -4.35
CA GLY A 264 10.77 -4.33 -2.90
C GLY A 264 10.49 -2.86 -2.50
N LYS A 265 11.19 -1.91 -3.14
CA LYS A 265 10.98 -0.47 -2.95
C LYS A 265 9.57 -0.04 -3.37
N TRP A 266 9.12 -0.44 -4.56
CA TRP A 266 7.77 -0.11 -5.03
C TRP A 266 6.66 -0.78 -4.23
N GLY A 267 6.87 -2.00 -3.70
CA GLY A 267 5.93 -2.66 -2.78
C GLY A 267 5.80 -1.92 -1.44
N THR A 268 6.89 -1.34 -0.93
CA THR A 268 6.86 -0.48 0.26
C THR A 268 6.08 0.82 -0.01
N ARG A 269 6.29 1.44 -1.17
CA ARG A 269 5.53 2.63 -1.60
C ARG A 269 4.05 2.34 -1.81
N GLU A 270 3.72 1.22 -2.43
CA GLU A 270 2.35 0.76 -2.65
C GLU A 270 1.62 0.58 -1.32
N THR A 271 2.22 -0.14 -0.37
CA THR A 271 1.64 -0.38 0.95
C THR A 271 1.50 0.90 1.77
N PHE A 272 2.49 1.79 1.72
CA PHE A 272 2.38 3.14 2.30
C PHE A 272 1.17 3.90 1.74
N VAL A 273 1.02 3.95 0.41
CA VAL A 273 -0.11 4.66 -0.18
C VAL A 273 -1.42 3.98 0.16
N ALA A 274 -1.50 2.65 0.12
CA ALA A 274 -2.70 1.91 0.51
C ALA A 274 -3.11 2.24 1.97
N VAL A 275 -2.15 2.31 2.90
CA VAL A 275 -2.41 2.72 4.30
C VAL A 275 -2.95 4.15 4.34
N VAL A 276 -2.25 5.11 3.75
CA VAL A 276 -2.66 6.53 3.79
C VAL A 276 -4.05 6.70 3.18
N THR A 277 -4.27 6.12 2.02
CA THR A 277 -5.53 6.25 1.26
C THR A 277 -6.72 5.61 1.95
N THR A 278 -6.51 4.45 2.59
CA THR A 278 -7.55 3.83 3.43
C THR A 278 -7.94 4.73 4.60
N ASN A 279 -6.98 5.49 5.14
CA ASN A 279 -7.17 6.36 6.28
C ASN A 279 -7.79 7.74 5.96
N LEU A 280 -7.47 8.32 4.79
CA LEU A 280 -7.84 9.68 4.38
C LEU A 280 -9.33 10.07 4.54
N PRO A 281 -10.32 9.23 4.15
CA PRO A 281 -11.72 9.64 4.14
C PRO A 281 -12.26 10.00 5.53
N MET A 282 -11.70 9.35 6.56
CA MET A 282 -12.08 9.56 7.95
C MET A 282 -11.41 10.76 8.59
N ILE A 283 -10.25 11.15 8.07
CA ILE A 283 -9.47 12.31 8.54
C ILE A 283 -10.02 13.61 7.94
N PHE A 284 -10.59 13.55 6.73
CA PHE A 284 -11.07 14.72 5.99
C PHE A 284 -11.99 15.68 6.76
N PRO A 285 -13.01 15.24 7.52
CA PRO A 285 -13.88 16.15 8.28
C PRO A 285 -13.13 16.94 9.35
N LEU A 286 -12.13 16.33 9.96
CA LEU A 286 -11.31 16.93 10.99
C LEU A 286 -10.33 17.95 10.40
N VAL A 287 -9.63 17.59 9.32
CA VAL A 287 -8.75 18.52 8.58
C VAL A 287 -9.53 19.73 8.08
N ARG A 288 -10.76 19.53 7.58
CA ARG A 288 -11.63 20.65 7.18
C ARG A 288 -11.95 21.60 8.34
N THR A 289 -12.13 21.08 9.55
CA THR A 289 -12.41 21.89 10.73
C THR A 289 -11.16 22.65 11.18
N TRP A 290 -10.01 21.99 11.22
CA TRP A 290 -8.74 22.62 11.55
C TRP A 290 -8.33 23.69 10.53
N MET A 291 -8.45 23.43 9.23
CA MET A 291 -8.15 24.43 8.19
C MET A 291 -9.03 25.68 8.32
N LYS A 292 -10.31 25.53 8.71
CA LYS A 292 -11.18 26.68 8.99
C LYS A 292 -10.74 27.48 10.20
N SER A 293 -10.22 26.82 11.23
CA SER A 293 -9.73 27.46 12.45
C SER A 293 -8.38 28.14 12.25
N LEU A 294 -7.49 27.54 11.45
CA LEU A 294 -6.15 28.04 11.18
C LEU A 294 -6.13 29.14 10.12
N TRP A 295 -7.14 29.19 9.24
CA TRP A 295 -7.21 30.21 8.21
C TRP A 295 -8.56 30.97 8.18
N PRO A 296 -8.86 31.81 9.20
CA PRO A 296 -10.05 32.66 9.17
C PRO A 296 -10.08 33.67 8.00
N GLY A 297 -8.90 34.11 7.53
CA GLY A 297 -8.75 35.25 6.62
C GLY A 297 -9.17 35.05 5.16
N ILE A 298 -8.96 33.87 4.56
CA ILE A 298 -9.28 33.60 3.13
C ILE A 298 -10.79 33.55 2.88
N LEU A 299 -11.61 33.14 3.86
CA LEU A 299 -13.07 33.09 3.70
C LEU A 299 -13.75 34.46 3.89
N HIS A 300 -13.08 35.43 4.53
CA HIS A 300 -13.58 36.80 4.64
C HIS A 300 -13.44 37.59 3.32
N LEU A 301 -12.42 37.28 2.50
CA LEU A 301 -12.23 37.91 1.18
C LEU A 301 -13.32 37.50 0.18
N SER A 302 -13.84 36.27 0.25
CA SER A 302 -14.93 35.80 -0.60
C SER A 302 -16.29 36.43 -0.25
N LYS A 303 -16.52 36.80 1.03
CA LYS A 303 -17.76 37.47 1.45
C LYS A 303 -17.79 38.96 1.09
N ASN A 304 -16.64 39.65 1.06
CA ASN A 304 -16.61 41.09 0.74
C ASN A 304 -16.80 41.39 -0.76
N SER A 305 -16.35 40.51 -1.66
CA SER A 305 -16.58 40.68 -3.10
C SER A 305 -18.07 40.67 -3.48
N LYS A 306 -18.91 39.88 -2.77
CA LYS A 306 -20.37 39.86 -3.00
C LYS A 306 -21.11 41.07 -2.42
N LYS A 307 -20.50 41.82 -1.49
CA LYS A 307 -21.10 43.04 -0.91
C LYS A 307 -20.83 44.27 -1.77
N ALA A 308 -19.71 44.30 -2.49
CA ALA A 308 -19.33 45.41 -3.37
C ALA A 308 -20.25 45.58 -4.60
N TYR A 309 -21.05 44.57 -4.98
CA TYR A 309 -21.96 44.64 -6.13
C TYR A 309 -23.39 45.10 -5.80
N LYS A 310 -23.69 45.45 -4.53
CA LYS A 310 -25.06 45.79 -4.09
C LYS A 310 -25.28 47.22 -3.61
N THR A 311 -24.40 48.15 -3.96
CA THR A 311 -24.60 49.59 -3.69
C THR A 311 -24.24 50.43 -4.90
N SER A 312 -25.23 50.66 -5.75
CA SER A 312 -25.37 51.92 -6.50
C SER A 312 -26.85 52.27 -6.50
N THR A 313 -27.24 53.05 -5.48
CA THR A 313 -28.53 53.73 -5.40
C THR A 313 -28.46 55.06 -6.15
N GLY A 314 -29.42 55.28 -7.07
CA GLY A 314 -29.98 56.60 -7.39
C GLY A 314 -29.69 57.16 -8.79
N PRO A 315 -30.51 58.11 -9.32
CA PRO A 315 -31.45 58.95 -8.57
C PRO A 315 -32.92 58.90 -9.02
N ARG A 316 -33.80 59.31 -8.09
CA ARG A 316 -35.15 59.84 -8.33
C ARG A 316 -35.04 61.29 -8.79
N THR A 317 -35.87 61.70 -9.74
CA THR A 317 -36.37 63.08 -9.93
C THR A 317 -37.76 62.96 -10.58
N ILE A 318 -38.80 63.24 -9.78
CA ILE A 318 -39.80 64.35 -9.90
C ILE A 318 -40.60 64.26 -11.19
#